data_AF-A0A3M1PDD3-F1
#
_entry.id   AF-A0A3M1PDD3-F1
#
_cell.length_a   1.000
_cell.length_b   1.000
_cell.length_c   1.000
_cell.angle_alpha   90.00
_cell.angle_beta   90.00
_cell.angle_gamma   90.00
#
_symmetry.space_group_name_H-M   'P 1'
#
loop_
_entity.id
_entity.type
_entity.pdbx_description
1 polymer ?
#
loop_
_entity_poly.entity_id
_entity_poly.type
_entity_poly.pdbx_seq_one_letter_code
_entity_poly.pdbx_strand_id
1 'polypeptide(L)'
;MTVVYPRKLQSSMGSLSARDVMKQVIRDRDVHLITLNRYRYSEQRSCKDLTNLIEQLDGKPAELVKDLSRHVSDEARHAMWLTDLLVDLGSSVATPPGMSYIEEFERLLDQEQVSPESLDDFVISSLAAINVTEKRGCEYFSGHIHALKQAPQTEENIQIRETLERILPEEAGHVRWGNRWLSQMADKSPEHRAKVEHAKQKYAAIEQAAFESGMDITLGAELRRVGNLLDIANTLPAWQRPQYLIERLPQSLLSPDLQRTRIDVMQRAWNRDPQAFVERFVPMFLSGLTQDRNAKKPQPKATSAASN
;
A
#
# COMPACT_ATOMS: atom_id res chain seq x y z
N MET A 1 -16.33 -14.88 -9.71
CA MET A 1 -15.11 -14.06 -9.87
C MET A 1 -14.25 -14.21 -8.63
N THR A 2 -12.96 -14.45 -8.79
CA THR A 2 -12.04 -14.60 -7.66
C THR A 2 -11.70 -13.20 -7.13
N VAL A 3 -12.01 -12.92 -5.87
CA VAL A 3 -11.63 -11.66 -5.22
C VAL A 3 -10.15 -11.75 -4.89
N VAL A 4 -9.33 -10.92 -5.54
CA VAL A 4 -7.91 -10.76 -5.17
C VAL A 4 -7.87 -9.87 -3.93
N TYR A 5 -7.50 -10.47 -2.80
CA TYR A 5 -7.21 -9.77 -1.56
C TYR A 5 -5.72 -9.39 -1.52
N PRO A 6 -5.37 -8.24 -0.91
CA PRO A 6 -3.98 -7.92 -0.65
C PRO A 6 -3.29 -9.04 0.14
N ARG A 7 -2.03 -9.35 -0.17
CA ARG A 7 -1.28 -10.35 0.58
C ARG A 7 -0.87 -9.75 1.94
N LYS A 8 -0.74 -10.61 2.95
CA LYS A 8 -0.19 -10.20 4.25
C LYS A 8 1.27 -9.77 4.09
N LEU A 9 1.68 -8.70 4.77
CA LEU A 9 3.07 -8.23 4.84
C LEU A 9 3.96 -9.36 5.34
N GLN A 10 4.96 -9.77 4.57
CA GLN A 10 6.00 -10.67 5.08
C GLN A 10 7.11 -9.83 5.73
N SER A 11 7.17 -9.82 7.06
CA SER A 11 8.26 -9.22 7.82
C SER A 11 9.23 -10.28 8.34
N SER A 12 10.41 -9.87 8.83
CA SER A 12 11.35 -10.74 9.56
C SER A 12 10.76 -11.39 10.82
N MET A 13 9.55 -10.98 11.24
CA MET A 13 8.79 -11.53 12.38
C MET A 13 7.51 -12.30 11.97
N GLY A 14 7.30 -12.59 10.69
CA GLY A 14 6.12 -13.31 10.17
C GLY A 14 5.14 -12.42 9.40
N SER A 15 3.97 -12.98 9.05
CA SER A 15 2.96 -12.27 8.27
C SER A 15 2.19 -11.26 9.14
N LEU A 16 2.43 -9.96 9.00
CA LEU A 16 1.70 -8.92 9.75
C LEU A 16 0.42 -8.55 9.00
N SER A 17 -0.73 -8.59 9.69
CA SER A 17 -1.99 -8.04 9.16
C SER A 17 -2.09 -6.54 9.44
N ALA A 18 -2.97 -5.82 8.72
CA ALA A 18 -3.25 -4.40 9.02
C ALA A 18 -3.65 -4.19 10.49
N ARG A 19 -4.37 -5.14 11.10
CA ARG A 19 -4.72 -5.12 12.53
C ARG A 19 -3.49 -5.18 13.44
N ASP A 20 -2.50 -6.01 13.10
CA ASP A 20 -1.28 -6.16 13.89
C ASP A 20 -0.41 -4.91 13.80
N VAL A 21 -0.32 -4.31 12.61
CA VAL A 21 0.38 -3.03 12.40
C VAL A 21 -0.30 -1.92 13.20
N MET A 22 -1.62 -1.77 13.06
CA MET A 22 -2.37 -0.70 13.74
C MET A 22 -2.31 -0.81 15.26
N LYS A 23 -2.28 -2.02 15.82
CA LYS A 23 -2.07 -2.22 17.26
C LYS A 23 -0.75 -1.65 17.77
N GLN A 24 0.29 -1.62 16.95
CA GLN A 24 1.56 -0.99 17.33
C GLN A 24 1.52 0.52 17.11
N VAL A 25 0.92 0.97 16.00
CA VAL A 25 0.79 2.40 15.67
C VAL A 25 0.08 3.17 16.78
N ILE A 26 -1.07 2.68 17.26
CA ILE A 26 -1.85 3.42 18.27
C ILE A 26 -1.22 3.47 19.67
N ARG A 27 -0.13 2.73 19.91
CA ARG A 27 0.59 2.75 21.20
C ARG A 27 1.50 3.96 21.35
N ASP A 28 1.88 4.58 20.24
CA ASP A 28 2.75 5.75 20.22
C ASP A 28 2.01 6.90 19.53
N ARG A 29 1.72 7.96 20.29
CA ARG A 29 0.90 9.07 19.81
C ARG A 29 1.51 9.76 18.58
N ASP A 30 2.83 9.93 18.54
CA ASP A 30 3.48 10.62 17.41
C ASP A 30 3.35 9.79 16.14
N VAL A 31 3.59 8.48 16.25
CA VAL A 31 3.41 7.54 15.13
C VAL A 31 1.95 7.51 14.68
N HIS A 32 1.02 7.47 15.62
CA HIS A 32 -0.41 7.46 15.36
C HIS A 32 -0.87 8.70 14.58
N LEU A 33 -0.46 9.89 15.02
CA LEU A 33 -0.79 11.16 14.34
C LEU A 33 -0.13 11.28 12.97
N ILE A 34 1.11 10.78 12.81
CA ILE A 34 1.76 10.70 11.49
C ILE A 34 0.97 9.78 10.56
N THR A 35 0.49 8.62 11.05
CA THR A 35 -0.34 7.71 10.25
C THR A 35 -1.66 8.37 9.82
N LEU A 36 -2.33 9.10 10.71
CA LEU A 36 -3.55 9.84 10.36
C LEU A 36 -3.30 10.92 9.30
N ASN A 37 -2.18 11.65 9.41
CA ASN A 37 -1.79 12.62 8.40
C ASN A 37 -1.41 11.96 7.06
N ARG A 38 -0.93 10.71 7.08
CA ARG A 38 -0.73 9.93 5.84
C ARG A 38 -2.04 9.57 5.17
N TYR A 39 -3.08 9.19 5.91
CA TYR A 39 -4.41 9.02 5.33
C TYR A 39 -4.92 10.33 4.73
N ARG A 40 -4.84 11.44 5.48
CA ARG A 40 -5.26 12.76 5.00
C ARG A 40 -4.57 13.15 3.68
N TYR A 41 -3.25 12.97 3.62
CA TYR A 41 -2.46 13.26 2.43
C TYR A 41 -2.81 12.31 1.26
N SER A 42 -3.11 11.04 1.57
CA SER A 42 -3.57 10.05 0.60
C SER A 42 -4.86 10.46 -0.07
N GLU A 43 -5.89 10.82 0.71
CA GLU A 43 -7.21 11.15 0.13
C GLU A 43 -7.14 12.44 -0.68
N GLN A 44 -6.35 13.42 -0.22
CA GLN A 44 -6.09 14.64 -1.00
C GLN A 44 -5.41 14.32 -2.34
N ARG A 45 -4.49 13.35 -2.36
CA ARG A 45 -3.81 12.96 -3.59
C ARG A 45 -4.74 12.16 -4.51
N SER A 46 -5.55 11.26 -3.95
CA SER A 46 -6.60 10.52 -4.66
C SER A 46 -7.53 11.48 -5.42
N CYS A 47 -7.95 12.59 -4.79
CA CYS A 47 -8.73 13.64 -5.46
C CYS A 47 -8.09 14.13 -6.76
N LYS A 48 -6.78 14.42 -6.72
CA LYS A 48 -6.03 14.92 -7.88
C LYS A 48 -5.96 13.85 -8.97
N ASP A 49 -5.68 12.61 -8.60
CA ASP A 49 -5.49 11.53 -9.56
C ASP A 49 -6.79 11.14 -10.26
N LEU A 50 -7.89 11.07 -9.51
CA LEU A 50 -9.22 10.84 -10.04
C LEU A 50 -9.68 11.99 -10.93
N THR A 51 -9.37 13.24 -10.58
CA THR A 51 -9.68 14.41 -11.43
C THR A 51 -8.92 14.35 -12.75
N ASN A 52 -7.61 14.06 -12.71
CA ASN A 52 -6.80 13.87 -13.92
C ASN A 52 -7.35 12.73 -14.79
N LEU A 53 -7.81 11.63 -14.18
CA LEU A 53 -8.43 10.54 -14.92
C LEU A 53 -9.73 10.97 -15.60
N ILE A 54 -10.58 11.74 -14.93
CA ILE A 54 -11.81 12.29 -15.52
C ILE A 54 -11.49 13.14 -16.76
N GLU A 55 -10.48 14.00 -16.68
CA GLU A 55 -10.03 14.82 -17.80
C GLU A 55 -9.53 13.95 -18.97
N GLN A 56 -8.73 12.92 -18.69
CA GLN A 56 -8.21 12.00 -19.72
C GLN A 56 -9.30 11.18 -20.39
N LEU A 57 -10.38 10.85 -19.67
CA LEU A 57 -11.51 10.11 -20.22
C LEU A 57 -12.36 10.96 -21.19
N ASP A 58 -12.21 12.28 -21.18
CA ASP A 58 -12.91 13.21 -22.09
C ASP A 58 -14.41 12.90 -22.21
N GLY A 59 -15.06 12.73 -21.05
CA GLY A 59 -16.49 12.44 -20.94
C GLY A 59 -16.91 11.00 -21.27
N LYS A 60 -15.97 10.07 -21.50
CA LYS A 60 -16.27 8.72 -21.98
C LYS A 60 -15.67 7.59 -21.13
N PRO A 61 -16.47 6.60 -20.69
CA PRO A 61 -17.93 6.58 -20.73
C PRO A 61 -18.55 7.51 -19.68
N ALA A 62 -19.67 8.16 -20.01
CA ALA A 62 -20.30 9.19 -19.17
C ALA A 62 -20.67 8.69 -17.75
N GLU A 63 -21.16 7.46 -17.62
CA GLU A 63 -21.46 6.89 -16.30
C GLU A 63 -20.21 6.62 -15.47
N LEU A 64 -19.07 6.30 -16.08
CA LEU A 64 -17.80 6.16 -15.36
C LEU A 64 -17.33 7.52 -14.87
N VAL A 65 -17.37 8.54 -15.73
CA VAL A 65 -17.01 9.92 -15.35
C VAL A 65 -17.86 10.42 -14.18
N LYS A 66 -19.15 10.09 -14.18
CA LYS A 66 -20.07 10.40 -13.08
C LYS A 66 -19.75 9.65 -11.79
N ASP A 67 -19.43 8.36 -11.85
CA ASP A 67 -19.01 7.58 -10.67
C ASP A 67 -17.66 8.10 -10.12
N LEU A 68 -16.69 8.41 -10.98
CA LEU A 68 -15.42 9.03 -10.60
C LEU A 68 -15.62 10.40 -9.96
N SER A 69 -16.52 11.23 -10.49
CA SER A 69 -16.81 12.57 -9.93
C SER A 69 -17.38 12.47 -8.52
N ARG A 70 -18.20 11.46 -8.24
CA ARG A 70 -18.70 11.18 -6.89
C ARG A 70 -17.57 10.72 -5.97
N HIS A 71 -16.69 9.84 -6.47
CA HIS A 71 -15.53 9.39 -5.73
C HIS A 71 -14.62 10.57 -5.35
N VAL A 72 -14.32 11.50 -6.27
CA VAL A 72 -13.59 12.75 -5.96
C VAL A 72 -14.26 13.53 -4.82
N SER A 73 -15.58 13.63 -4.82
CA SER A 73 -16.32 14.33 -3.75
C SER A 73 -16.23 13.61 -2.40
N ASP A 74 -16.14 12.30 -2.39
CA ASP A 74 -15.97 11.50 -1.16
C ASP A 74 -14.56 11.71 -0.60
N GLU A 75 -13.54 11.58 -1.46
CA GLU A 75 -12.12 11.73 -1.11
C GLU A 75 -11.82 13.12 -0.54
N ALA A 76 -12.37 14.17 -1.16
CA ALA A 76 -12.20 15.54 -0.69
C ALA A 76 -12.80 15.73 0.71
N ARG A 77 -13.90 15.05 0.99
CA ARG A 77 -14.60 15.08 2.27
C ARG A 77 -13.90 14.24 3.33
N HIS A 78 -13.29 13.11 2.96
CA HIS A 78 -12.42 12.33 3.86
C HIS A 78 -11.19 13.13 4.26
N ALA A 79 -10.51 13.74 3.29
CA ALA A 79 -9.37 14.62 3.52
C ALA A 79 -9.74 15.77 4.45
N MET A 80 -10.92 16.37 4.27
CA MET A 80 -11.45 17.42 5.16
C MET A 80 -11.64 16.90 6.59
N TRP A 81 -12.36 15.79 6.80
CA TRP A 81 -12.57 15.24 8.14
C TRP A 81 -11.27 14.88 8.85
N LEU A 82 -10.31 14.30 8.14
CA LEU A 82 -8.99 13.99 8.70
C LEU A 82 -8.18 15.25 8.99
N THR A 83 -8.34 16.31 8.19
CA THR A 83 -7.71 17.61 8.44
C THR A 83 -8.27 18.23 9.72
N ASP A 84 -9.59 18.29 9.86
CA ASP A 84 -10.26 18.82 11.05
C ASP A 84 -9.81 18.05 12.30
N LEU A 85 -9.83 16.71 12.25
CA LEU A 85 -9.34 15.84 13.32
C LEU A 85 -7.89 16.16 13.71
N LEU A 86 -6.98 16.28 12.74
CA LEU A 86 -5.56 16.54 13.02
C LEU A 86 -5.37 17.92 13.65
N VAL A 87 -6.09 18.93 13.19
CA VAL A 87 -6.03 20.29 13.75
C VAL A 87 -6.57 20.30 15.19
N ASP A 88 -7.70 19.65 15.45
CA ASP A 88 -8.30 19.55 16.77
C ASP A 88 -7.39 18.82 17.78
N LEU A 89 -6.64 17.81 17.32
CA LEU A 89 -5.66 17.09 18.12
C LEU A 89 -4.31 17.84 18.27
N GLY A 90 -4.20 19.04 17.71
CA GLY A 90 -2.99 19.86 17.73
C GLY A 90 -1.82 19.27 16.93
N SER A 91 -2.13 18.46 15.91
CA SER A 91 -1.15 17.81 15.04
C SER A 91 -0.82 18.65 13.81
N SER A 92 0.31 18.34 13.17
CA SER A 92 0.69 18.96 11.90
C SER A 92 -0.10 18.38 10.73
N VAL A 93 -0.54 19.27 9.84
CA VAL A 93 -1.16 18.95 8.54
C VAL A 93 -0.23 19.17 7.35
N ALA A 94 1.08 19.39 7.61
CA ALA A 94 2.09 19.43 6.57
C ALA A 94 2.22 18.08 5.84
N THR A 95 2.95 18.04 4.72
CA THR A 95 3.28 16.78 4.04
C THR A 95 3.90 15.80 5.04
N PRO A 96 3.35 14.59 5.21
CA PRO A 96 3.86 13.63 6.18
C PRO A 96 5.30 13.19 5.82
N PRO A 97 6.17 12.96 6.81
CA PRO A 97 7.58 12.62 6.56
C PRO A 97 7.76 11.17 6.08
N GLY A 98 8.81 10.91 5.29
CA GLY A 98 9.17 9.59 4.75
C GLY A 98 8.59 9.33 3.35
N MET A 99 8.90 8.19 2.74
CA MET A 99 8.34 7.88 1.41
C MET A 99 6.80 7.76 1.49
N SER A 100 6.10 8.38 0.54
CA SER A 100 4.67 8.22 0.37
C SER A 100 4.37 6.91 -0.35
N TYR A 101 3.44 6.12 0.19
CA TYR A 101 2.94 4.91 -0.46
C TYR A 101 2.44 5.20 -1.88
N ILE A 102 1.73 6.32 -2.06
CA ILE A 102 1.20 6.70 -3.38
C ILE A 102 2.33 7.10 -4.34
N GLU A 103 3.34 7.83 -3.88
CA GLU A 103 4.47 8.21 -4.75
C GLU A 103 5.25 6.98 -5.21
N GLU A 104 5.43 6.01 -4.31
CA GLU A 104 6.07 4.74 -4.68
C GLU A 104 5.19 3.90 -5.61
N PHE A 105 3.87 3.90 -5.38
CA PHE A 105 2.92 3.26 -6.29
C PHE A 105 3.02 3.89 -7.69
N GLU A 106 2.93 5.22 -7.79
CA GLU A 106 3.07 5.99 -9.03
C GLU A 106 4.41 5.74 -9.73
N ARG A 107 5.51 5.62 -8.98
CA ARG A 107 6.84 5.29 -9.52
C ARG A 107 6.89 3.88 -10.12
N LEU A 108 6.21 2.93 -9.49
CA LEU A 108 6.12 1.54 -9.95
C LEU A 108 5.11 1.38 -11.10
N LEU A 109 4.22 2.35 -11.32
CA LEU A 109 3.40 2.40 -12.53
C LEU A 109 4.29 2.56 -13.77
N ASP A 110 3.94 1.88 -14.85
CA ASP A 110 4.45 2.18 -16.19
C ASP A 110 3.81 3.47 -16.68
N GLN A 111 4.43 4.61 -16.37
CA GLN A 111 4.01 5.88 -16.96
C GLN A 111 4.52 6.04 -18.40
N GLU A 112 5.54 5.28 -18.83
CA GLU A 112 6.26 5.56 -20.08
C GLU A 112 6.12 4.57 -21.23
N GLN A 113 5.37 3.45 -21.14
CA GLN A 113 5.29 2.54 -22.30
C GLN A 113 3.93 1.96 -22.65
N VAL A 114 3.60 2.22 -23.92
CA VAL A 114 2.42 1.86 -24.71
C VAL A 114 1.21 2.70 -24.35
N SER A 115 0.96 3.75 -25.14
CA SER A 115 -0.37 4.37 -25.21
C SER A 115 -1.40 3.24 -25.28
N PRO A 116 -2.44 3.24 -24.42
CA PRO A 116 -3.42 2.18 -24.39
C PRO A 116 -3.87 1.85 -25.82
N GLU A 117 -3.82 0.57 -26.21
CA GLU A 117 -4.22 0.16 -27.56
C GLU A 117 -5.68 0.54 -27.84
N SER A 118 -6.48 0.65 -26.77
CA SER A 118 -7.85 1.12 -26.79
C SER A 118 -8.24 1.88 -25.52
N LEU A 119 -9.35 2.63 -25.60
CA LEU A 119 -9.99 3.22 -24.43
C LEU A 119 -10.38 2.17 -23.39
N ASP A 120 -10.76 0.97 -23.82
CA ASP A 120 -11.13 -0.11 -22.90
C ASP A 120 -9.91 -0.61 -22.11
N ASP A 121 -8.73 -0.68 -22.74
CA ASP A 121 -7.48 -1.03 -22.05
C ASP A 121 -7.06 0.03 -21.03
N PHE A 122 -7.23 1.31 -21.39
CA PHE A 122 -7.02 2.42 -20.47
C PHE A 122 -7.95 2.33 -19.26
N VAL A 123 -9.26 2.16 -19.49
CA VAL A 123 -10.27 2.06 -18.43
C VAL A 123 -10.02 0.86 -17.53
N ILE A 124 -9.71 -0.32 -18.09
CA ILE A 124 -9.39 -1.53 -17.30
C ILE A 124 -8.19 -1.27 -16.40
N SER A 125 -7.13 -0.65 -16.95
CA SER A 125 -5.88 -0.40 -16.23
C SER A 125 -6.08 0.60 -15.09
N SER A 126 -6.73 1.74 -15.37
CA SER A 126 -7.04 2.78 -14.38
C SER A 126 -7.96 2.26 -13.27
N LEU A 127 -9.01 1.51 -13.61
CA LEU A 127 -9.92 0.93 -12.62
C LEU A 127 -9.26 -0.16 -11.77
N ALA A 128 -8.37 -0.96 -12.36
CA ALA A 128 -7.63 -1.97 -11.61
C ALA A 128 -6.66 -1.32 -10.61
N ALA A 129 -5.97 -0.25 -11.01
CA ALA A 129 -5.10 0.54 -10.14
C ALA A 129 -5.88 1.15 -8.97
N ILE A 130 -6.98 1.86 -9.25
CA ILE A 130 -7.87 2.43 -8.22
C ILE A 130 -8.34 1.31 -7.28
N ASN A 131 -8.90 0.22 -7.83
CA ASN A 131 -9.53 -0.79 -6.99
C ASN A 131 -8.58 -1.50 -6.02
N VAL A 132 -7.29 -1.63 -6.35
CA VAL A 132 -6.31 -2.22 -5.42
C VAL A 132 -5.89 -1.25 -4.32
N THR A 133 -5.77 0.05 -4.62
CA THR A 133 -5.46 1.08 -3.60
C THR A 133 -6.63 1.26 -2.64
N GLU A 134 -7.87 1.33 -3.15
CA GLU A 134 -9.09 1.39 -2.32
C GLU A 134 -9.21 0.20 -1.37
N LYS A 135 -8.87 -1.01 -1.85
CA LYS A 135 -8.90 -2.22 -1.01
C LYS A 135 -7.91 -2.12 0.14
N ARG A 136 -6.73 -1.55 -0.09
CA ARG A 136 -5.72 -1.35 0.94
C ARG A 136 -6.17 -0.31 1.96
N GLY A 137 -6.67 0.85 1.50
CA GLY A 137 -7.24 1.89 2.36
C GLY A 137 -8.32 1.33 3.28
N CYS A 138 -9.31 0.64 2.70
CA CYS A 138 -10.38 -0.01 3.45
C CYS A 138 -9.87 -1.05 4.47
N GLU A 139 -8.84 -1.84 4.12
CA GLU A 139 -8.21 -2.80 5.06
C GLU A 139 -7.57 -2.08 6.25
N TYR A 140 -6.87 -0.97 5.98
CA TYR A 140 -6.18 -0.17 6.98
C TYR A 140 -7.13 0.56 7.92
N PHE A 141 -8.14 1.25 7.39
CA PHE A 141 -9.18 1.87 8.19
C PHE A 141 -9.88 0.86 9.10
N SER A 142 -10.26 -0.31 8.56
CA SER A 142 -10.87 -1.38 9.33
C SER A 142 -9.94 -1.93 10.42
N GLY A 143 -8.66 -2.13 10.09
CA GLY A 143 -7.63 -2.54 11.05
C GLY A 143 -7.42 -1.52 12.17
N HIS A 144 -7.48 -0.24 11.84
CA HIS A 144 -7.27 0.88 12.76
C HIS A 144 -8.44 1.03 13.73
N ILE A 145 -9.67 1.02 13.22
CA ILE A 145 -10.89 1.01 14.03
C ILE A 145 -10.89 -0.19 14.98
N HIS A 146 -10.50 -1.38 14.49
CA HIS A 146 -10.39 -2.58 15.33
C HIS A 146 -9.38 -2.41 16.47
N ALA A 147 -8.22 -1.81 16.19
CA ALA A 147 -7.20 -1.56 17.20
C ALA A 147 -7.69 -0.52 18.23
N LEU A 148 -8.33 0.57 17.79
CA LEU A 148 -8.89 1.60 18.67
C LEU A 148 -10.00 1.08 19.58
N LYS A 149 -10.82 0.14 19.11
CA LYS A 149 -11.83 -0.54 19.94
C LYS A 149 -11.25 -1.37 21.08
N GLN A 150 -9.98 -1.79 20.98
CA GLN A 150 -9.27 -2.56 22.01
C GLN A 150 -8.37 -1.70 22.90
N ALA A 151 -8.15 -0.45 22.52
CA ALA A 151 -7.31 0.48 23.26
C ALA A 151 -8.08 1.16 24.40
N PRO A 152 -7.39 1.83 25.34
CA PRO A 152 -8.05 2.71 26.30
C PRO A 152 -8.93 3.74 25.59
N GLN A 153 -10.18 3.89 26.07
CA GLN A 153 -11.17 4.78 25.49
C GLN A 153 -10.97 6.22 25.99
N THR A 154 -9.85 6.82 25.62
CA THR A 154 -9.57 8.24 25.83
C THR A 154 -10.39 9.08 24.84
N GLU A 155 -10.59 10.36 25.15
CA GLU A 155 -11.29 11.29 24.25
C GLU A 155 -10.65 11.32 22.85
N GLU A 156 -9.33 11.44 22.78
CA GLU A 156 -8.56 11.39 21.52
C GLU A 156 -8.84 10.10 20.73
N ASN A 157 -8.79 8.93 21.38
CA ASN A 157 -9.02 7.65 20.68
C ASN A 157 -10.47 7.49 20.20
N ILE A 158 -11.43 8.01 20.97
CA ILE A 158 -12.85 8.01 20.59
C ILE A 158 -13.05 8.89 19.35
N GLN A 159 -12.54 10.13 19.37
CA GLN A 159 -12.66 11.08 18.27
C GLN A 159 -12.02 10.54 16.98
N ILE A 160 -10.84 9.93 17.08
CA ILE A 160 -10.17 9.28 15.94
C ILE A 160 -11.04 8.14 15.41
N ARG A 161 -11.50 7.23 16.29
CA ARG A 161 -12.33 6.08 15.88
C ARG A 161 -13.58 6.54 15.14
N GLU A 162 -14.30 7.50 15.69
CA GLU A 162 -15.56 7.99 15.11
C GLU A 162 -15.33 8.63 13.73
N THR A 163 -14.23 9.36 13.56
CA THR A 163 -13.83 9.90 12.27
C THR A 163 -13.57 8.79 11.24
N LEU A 164 -12.82 7.76 11.62
CA LEU A 164 -12.54 6.62 10.73
C LEU A 164 -13.79 5.78 10.43
N GLU A 165 -14.70 5.62 11.40
CA GLU A 165 -15.98 4.92 11.22
C GLU A 165 -16.93 5.68 10.28
N ARG A 166 -16.78 6.99 10.17
CA ARG A 166 -17.49 7.81 9.19
C ARG A 166 -16.98 7.62 7.76
N ILE A 167 -15.66 7.43 7.61
CA ILE A 167 -14.98 7.25 6.30
C ILE A 167 -15.22 5.83 5.75
N LEU A 168 -15.05 4.79 6.58
CA LEU A 168 -15.02 3.40 6.16
C LEU A 168 -16.20 2.93 5.26
N PRO A 169 -17.47 3.34 5.49
CA PRO A 169 -18.57 2.93 4.61
C PRO A 169 -18.43 3.43 3.17
N GLU A 170 -17.82 4.59 2.98
CA GLU A 170 -17.59 5.22 1.67
C GLU A 170 -16.45 4.52 0.93
N GLU A 171 -15.33 4.26 1.60
CA GLU A 171 -14.22 3.41 1.13
C GLU A 171 -14.69 2.04 0.65
N ALA A 172 -15.54 1.38 1.47
CA ALA A 172 -16.12 0.10 1.08
C ALA A 172 -17.02 0.25 -0.15
N GLY A 173 -17.67 1.40 -0.32
CA GLY A 173 -18.40 1.79 -1.53
C GLY A 173 -17.47 1.91 -2.74
N HIS A 174 -16.30 2.52 -2.57
CA HIS A 174 -15.27 2.68 -3.60
C HIS A 174 -14.80 1.34 -4.16
N VAL A 175 -14.47 0.42 -3.26
CA VAL A 175 -14.12 -0.96 -3.63
C VAL A 175 -15.25 -1.65 -4.40
N ARG A 176 -16.51 -1.51 -3.95
CA ARG A 176 -17.66 -2.17 -4.59
C ARG A 176 -17.92 -1.63 -5.99
N TRP A 177 -17.89 -0.32 -6.19
CA TRP A 177 -18.19 0.26 -7.49
C TRP A 177 -17.07 -0.01 -8.50
N GLY A 178 -15.80 0.04 -8.09
CA GLY A 178 -14.67 -0.33 -8.95
C GLY A 178 -14.73 -1.79 -9.38
N ASN A 179 -15.05 -2.71 -8.46
CA ASN A 179 -15.24 -4.12 -8.81
C ASN A 179 -16.40 -4.31 -9.81
N ARG A 180 -17.52 -3.59 -9.63
CA ARG A 180 -18.66 -3.63 -10.54
C ARG A 180 -18.26 -3.23 -11.96
N TRP A 181 -17.50 -2.15 -12.14
CA TRP A 181 -17.03 -1.74 -13.46
C TRP A 181 -16.07 -2.75 -14.07
N LEU A 182 -15.09 -3.24 -13.30
CA LEU A 182 -14.18 -4.29 -13.78
C LEU A 182 -14.93 -5.57 -14.20
N SER A 183 -15.99 -5.93 -13.48
CA SER A 183 -16.88 -7.04 -13.86
C SER A 183 -17.58 -6.77 -15.19
N GLN A 184 -18.17 -5.58 -15.36
CA GLN A 184 -18.84 -5.19 -16.61
C GLN A 184 -17.87 -5.22 -17.80
N MET A 185 -16.63 -4.77 -17.61
CA MET A 185 -15.59 -4.85 -18.64
C MET A 185 -15.24 -6.31 -18.96
N ALA A 186 -15.06 -7.15 -17.94
CA ALA A 186 -14.76 -8.57 -18.11
C ALA A 186 -15.88 -9.36 -18.82
N ASP A 187 -17.12 -8.90 -18.75
CA ASP A 187 -18.27 -9.57 -19.36
C ASP A 187 -18.48 -9.19 -20.84
N LYS A 188 -17.75 -8.18 -21.36
CA LYS A 188 -17.80 -7.80 -22.78
C LYS A 188 -17.34 -8.93 -23.72
N SER A 189 -16.28 -9.65 -23.36
CA SER A 189 -15.72 -10.75 -24.17
C SER A 189 -14.70 -11.59 -23.39
N PRO A 190 -14.35 -12.80 -23.86
CA PRO A 190 -13.26 -13.59 -23.28
C PRO A 190 -11.91 -12.85 -23.25
N GLU A 191 -11.63 -12.03 -24.27
CA GLU A 191 -10.42 -11.21 -24.34
C GLU A 191 -10.40 -10.15 -23.23
N HIS A 192 -11.51 -9.41 -23.05
CA HIS A 192 -11.61 -8.42 -21.99
C HIS A 192 -11.50 -9.05 -20.61
N ARG A 193 -12.06 -10.25 -20.42
CA ARG A 193 -11.90 -11.00 -19.17
C ARG A 193 -10.44 -11.28 -18.87
N ALA A 194 -9.67 -11.72 -19.87
CA ALA A 194 -8.23 -11.96 -19.71
C ALA A 194 -7.48 -10.65 -19.37
N LYS A 195 -7.82 -9.55 -20.05
CA LYS A 195 -7.25 -8.21 -19.78
C LYS A 195 -7.54 -7.73 -18.36
N VAL A 196 -8.77 -7.86 -17.89
CA VAL A 196 -9.17 -7.49 -16.51
C VAL A 196 -8.42 -8.33 -15.47
N GLU A 197 -8.35 -9.65 -15.65
CA GLU A 197 -7.65 -10.52 -14.70
C GLU A 197 -6.14 -10.26 -14.69
N HIS A 198 -5.55 -9.99 -15.86
CA HIS A 198 -4.16 -9.57 -15.97
C HIS A 198 -3.89 -8.25 -15.26
N ALA A 199 -4.73 -7.23 -15.51
CA ALA A 199 -4.62 -5.94 -14.84
C ALA A 199 -4.70 -6.10 -13.32
N LYS A 200 -5.70 -6.84 -12.79
CA LYS A 200 -5.81 -7.11 -11.35
C LYS A 200 -4.53 -7.73 -10.77
N GLN A 201 -3.91 -8.67 -11.48
CA GLN A 201 -2.65 -9.30 -11.04
C GLN A 201 -1.49 -8.30 -11.04
N LYS A 202 -1.30 -7.56 -12.14
CA LYS A 202 -0.26 -6.52 -12.27
C LYS A 202 -0.38 -5.48 -11.16
N TYR A 203 -1.56 -4.87 -11.04
CA TYR A 203 -1.76 -3.79 -10.08
C TYR A 203 -1.74 -4.27 -8.63
N ALA A 204 -2.18 -5.50 -8.33
CA ALA A 204 -2.03 -6.05 -6.99
C ALA A 204 -0.56 -6.30 -6.61
N ALA A 205 0.29 -6.69 -7.57
CA ALA A 205 1.73 -6.83 -7.35
C ALA A 205 2.41 -5.46 -7.12
N ILE A 206 2.04 -4.45 -7.91
CA ILE A 206 2.52 -3.07 -7.75
C ILE A 206 2.10 -2.50 -6.39
N GLU A 207 0.83 -2.68 -6.02
CA GLU A 207 0.27 -2.27 -4.74
C GLU A 207 1.06 -2.87 -3.58
N GLN A 208 1.27 -4.19 -3.60
CA GLN A 208 2.01 -4.89 -2.56
C GLN A 208 3.45 -4.39 -2.46
N ALA A 209 4.11 -4.17 -3.59
CA ALA A 209 5.48 -3.68 -3.64
C ALA A 209 5.62 -2.25 -3.08
N ALA A 210 4.70 -1.36 -3.43
CA ALA A 210 4.65 0.01 -2.94
C ALA A 210 4.41 0.04 -1.42
N PHE A 211 3.49 -0.80 -0.98
CA PHE A 211 3.14 -0.95 0.42
C PHE A 211 4.31 -1.46 1.28
N GLU A 212 5.00 -2.50 0.83
CA GLU A 212 6.19 -3.03 1.52
C GLU A 212 7.33 -2.01 1.57
N SER A 213 7.51 -1.25 0.48
CA SER A 213 8.53 -0.20 0.40
C SER A 213 8.30 0.94 1.40
N GLY A 214 7.05 1.19 1.80
CA GLY A 214 6.70 2.15 2.86
C GLY A 214 7.01 1.65 4.28
N MET A 215 7.17 0.33 4.46
CA MET A 215 7.49 -0.33 5.73
C MET A 215 8.98 -0.64 5.90
N ASP A 216 9.78 -0.34 4.88
CA ASP A 216 11.14 -0.84 4.67
C ASP A 216 12.23 0.00 5.38
N ILE A 217 12.05 0.28 6.67
CA ILE A 217 13.09 0.94 7.47
C ILE A 217 14.24 -0.01 7.87
N THR A 218 14.11 -1.32 7.66
CA THR A 218 15.07 -2.35 8.11
C THR A 218 16.17 -2.67 7.08
N LEU A 219 17.30 -3.24 7.50
CA LEU A 219 18.36 -3.75 6.60
C LEU A 219 17.82 -4.89 5.73
N GLY A 220 18.18 -4.91 4.44
CA GLY A 220 17.69 -5.88 3.46
C GLY A 220 16.43 -5.44 2.70
N ALA A 221 15.92 -4.23 2.97
CA ALA A 221 14.86 -3.59 2.18
C ALA A 221 15.22 -3.49 0.69
N GLU A 222 16.49 -3.20 0.39
CA GLU A 222 17.00 -3.09 -0.96
C GLU A 222 16.85 -4.41 -1.73
N LEU A 223 17.11 -5.56 -1.09
CA LEU A 223 16.94 -6.88 -1.70
C LEU A 223 15.46 -7.25 -1.87
N ARG A 224 14.60 -6.89 -0.90
CA ARG A 224 13.15 -7.08 -1.02
C ARG A 224 12.55 -6.23 -2.14
N ARG A 225 12.96 -4.96 -2.27
CA ARG A 225 12.57 -4.09 -3.39
C ARG A 225 12.98 -4.66 -4.74
N VAL A 226 14.17 -5.25 -4.85
CA VAL A 226 14.59 -5.96 -6.07
C VAL A 226 13.69 -7.18 -6.32
N GLY A 227 13.37 -7.98 -5.29
CA GLY A 227 12.40 -9.08 -5.40
C GLY A 227 11.03 -8.61 -5.89
N ASN A 228 10.54 -7.50 -5.35
CA ASN A 228 9.27 -6.90 -5.75
C ASN A 228 9.28 -6.40 -7.19
N LEU A 229 10.40 -5.81 -7.66
CA LEU A 229 10.55 -5.46 -9.07
C LEU A 229 10.50 -6.69 -9.98
N LEU A 230 11.10 -7.81 -9.57
CA LEU A 230 11.04 -9.06 -10.32
C LEU A 230 9.62 -9.63 -10.35
N ASP A 231 8.89 -9.59 -9.23
CA ASP A 231 7.51 -10.04 -9.14
C ASP A 231 6.60 -9.21 -10.06
N ILE A 232 6.76 -7.88 -10.09
CA ILE A 232 6.03 -7.02 -11.03
C ILE A 232 6.44 -7.32 -12.47
N ALA A 233 7.74 -7.41 -12.77
CA ALA A 233 8.22 -7.71 -14.11
C ALA A 233 7.68 -9.05 -14.63
N ASN A 234 7.48 -10.04 -13.76
CA ASN A 234 6.88 -11.32 -14.12
C ASN A 234 5.41 -11.21 -14.52
N THR A 235 4.71 -10.15 -14.10
CA THR A 235 3.36 -9.84 -14.59
C THR A 235 3.35 -9.18 -15.97
N LEU A 236 4.49 -8.69 -16.48
CA LEU A 236 4.55 -8.03 -17.79
C LEU A 236 4.80 -9.01 -18.94
N PRO A 237 4.42 -8.66 -20.20
CA PRO A 237 4.89 -9.33 -21.40
C PRO A 237 6.41 -9.50 -21.42
N ALA A 238 6.90 -10.64 -21.89
CA ALA A 238 8.32 -11.02 -21.81
C ALA A 238 9.29 -9.95 -22.36
N TRP A 239 8.87 -9.22 -23.40
CA TRP A 239 9.67 -8.20 -24.06
C TRP A 239 9.73 -6.87 -23.29
N GLN A 240 8.77 -6.56 -22.42
CA GLN A 240 8.76 -5.34 -21.59
C GLN A 240 9.60 -5.49 -20.31
N ARG A 241 9.83 -6.73 -19.85
CA ARG A 241 10.50 -7.01 -18.57
C ARG A 241 11.91 -6.42 -18.46
N PRO A 242 12.80 -6.57 -19.47
CA PRO A 242 14.16 -6.06 -19.35
C PRO A 242 14.18 -4.53 -19.21
N GLN A 243 13.33 -3.84 -19.96
CA GLN A 243 13.22 -2.38 -19.91
C GLN A 243 12.67 -1.91 -18.57
N TYR A 244 11.55 -2.49 -18.10
CA TYR A 244 10.97 -2.17 -16.79
C TYR A 244 12.00 -2.29 -15.65
N LEU A 245 12.82 -3.35 -15.68
CA LEU A 245 13.87 -3.57 -14.69
C LEU A 245 15.01 -2.54 -14.82
N ILE A 246 15.51 -2.27 -16.02
CA ILE A 246 16.61 -1.31 -16.23
C ILE A 246 16.24 0.09 -15.74
N GLU A 247 15.01 0.53 -15.98
CA GLU A 247 14.54 1.86 -15.58
C GLU A 247 14.40 1.99 -14.05
N ARG A 248 13.94 0.95 -13.37
CA ARG A 248 13.54 1.02 -11.95
C ARG A 248 14.57 0.47 -10.98
N LEU A 249 15.44 -0.43 -11.42
CA LEU A 249 16.47 -1.06 -10.59
C LEU A 249 17.44 -0.05 -9.96
N PRO A 250 17.96 0.98 -10.67
CA PRO A 250 18.87 1.96 -10.08
C PRO A 250 18.23 2.70 -8.91
N GLN A 251 16.98 3.14 -9.07
CA GLN A 251 16.25 3.87 -8.04
C GLN A 251 15.91 2.97 -6.83
N SER A 252 15.58 1.69 -7.06
CA SER A 252 15.28 0.74 -5.99
C SER A 252 16.53 0.32 -5.20
N LEU A 253 17.71 0.28 -5.82
CA LEU A 253 18.98 -0.04 -5.16
C LEU A 253 19.63 1.14 -4.45
N LEU A 254 19.50 2.35 -5.00
CA LEU A 254 20.24 3.54 -4.56
C LEU A 254 19.39 4.58 -3.84
N SER A 255 18.11 4.29 -3.54
CA SER A 255 17.10 5.21 -3.01
C SER A 255 17.64 6.17 -1.91
N PRO A 256 17.97 7.44 -2.26
CA PRO A 256 18.51 8.40 -1.31
C PRO A 256 17.49 8.76 -0.22
N ASP A 257 16.20 8.77 -0.58
CA ASP A 257 15.09 9.04 0.34
C ASP A 257 14.92 7.94 1.39
N LEU A 258 15.21 6.68 1.05
CA LEU A 258 15.22 5.59 2.03
C LEU A 258 16.32 5.81 3.06
N GLN A 259 17.54 6.14 2.62
CA GLN A 259 18.66 6.40 3.51
C GLN A 259 18.36 7.62 4.39
N ARG A 260 17.79 8.68 3.81
CA ARG A 260 17.36 9.88 4.55
C ARG A 260 16.27 9.56 5.58
N THR A 261 15.26 8.78 5.20
CA THR A 261 14.17 8.37 6.12
C THR A 261 14.73 7.52 7.26
N ARG A 262 15.64 6.58 7.00
CA ARG A 262 16.31 5.79 8.05
C ARG A 262 17.08 6.69 9.00
N ILE A 263 17.86 7.64 8.47
CA ILE A 263 18.61 8.60 9.28
C ILE A 263 17.66 9.45 10.14
N ASP A 264 16.59 9.99 9.56
CA ASP A 264 15.62 10.82 10.30
C ASP A 264 14.91 10.03 11.41
N VAL A 265 14.49 8.80 11.12
CA VAL A 265 13.86 7.91 12.11
C VAL A 265 14.86 7.54 13.21
N MET A 266 16.10 7.21 12.85
CA MET A 266 17.17 6.93 13.81
C MET A 266 17.49 8.13 14.69
N GLN A 267 17.59 9.33 14.11
CA GLN A 267 17.85 10.57 14.83
C GLN A 267 16.72 10.91 15.79
N ARG A 268 15.45 10.84 15.35
CA ARG A 268 14.30 11.10 16.21
C ARG A 268 14.19 10.10 17.34
N ALA A 269 14.39 8.81 17.05
CA ALA A 269 14.33 7.76 18.07
C ALA A 269 15.48 7.89 19.09
N TRP A 270 16.70 8.17 18.62
CA TRP A 270 17.86 8.46 19.48
C TRP A 270 17.64 9.69 20.36
N ASN A 271 17.17 10.80 19.78
CA ASN A 271 16.95 12.05 20.51
C ASN A 271 15.82 11.93 21.55
N ARG A 272 14.87 11.01 21.36
CA ARG A 272 13.74 10.80 22.29
C ARG A 272 14.11 9.89 23.46
N ASP A 273 14.69 8.72 23.16
CA ASP A 273 15.07 7.71 24.17
C ASP A 273 16.22 6.83 23.65
N PRO A 274 17.48 7.23 23.91
CA PRO A 274 18.66 6.51 23.43
C PRO A 274 18.73 5.07 23.93
N GLN A 275 18.22 4.80 25.13
CA GLN A 275 18.30 3.48 25.75
C GLN A 275 17.28 2.52 25.12
N ALA A 276 16.03 2.95 24.94
CA ALA A 276 15.03 2.17 24.21
C ALA A 276 15.40 1.95 22.73
N PHE A 277 16.11 2.90 22.12
CA PHE A 277 16.63 2.77 20.75
C PHE A 277 17.64 1.62 20.63
N VAL A 278 18.62 1.55 21.54
CA VAL A 278 19.64 0.47 21.54
C VAL A 278 18.99 -0.89 21.82
N GLU A 279 18.03 -0.94 22.74
CA GLU A 279 17.43 -2.21 23.18
C GLU A 279 16.37 -2.77 22.19
N ARG A 280 15.62 -1.92 21.48
CA ARG A 280 14.49 -2.36 20.63
C ARG A 280 14.74 -2.17 19.13
N PHE A 281 15.43 -1.09 18.75
CA PHE A 281 15.56 -0.67 17.36
C PHE A 281 16.76 -1.35 16.67
N VAL A 282 17.91 -1.40 17.35
CA VAL A 282 19.12 -2.08 16.83
C VAL A 282 18.89 -3.57 16.50
N PRO A 283 18.20 -4.37 17.35
CA PRO A 283 17.90 -5.76 17.01
C PRO A 283 16.94 -5.90 15.81
N MET A 284 15.96 -5.00 15.67
CA MET A 284 15.03 -4.97 14.53
C MET A 284 15.74 -4.60 13.22
N PHE A 285 16.77 -3.76 13.29
CA PHE A 285 17.63 -3.40 12.16
C PHE A 285 18.55 -4.56 11.74
N LEU A 286 19.17 -5.26 12.69
CA LEU A 286 20.16 -6.31 12.43
C LEU A 286 19.55 -7.68 12.08
N SER A 287 18.33 -7.98 12.56
CA SER A 287 17.63 -9.24 12.29
C SER A 287 17.23 -9.44 10.80
N GLY A 288 17.32 -8.40 9.97
CA GLY A 288 17.17 -8.51 8.52
C GLY A 288 18.28 -9.31 7.82
N LEU A 289 19.45 -9.53 8.46
CA LEU A 289 20.62 -10.18 7.86
C LEU A 289 20.76 -11.68 8.19
N THR A 290 20.09 -12.19 9.22
CA THR A 290 20.40 -13.52 9.79
C THR A 290 19.55 -14.68 9.26
N GLN A 291 18.50 -14.42 8.47
CA GLN A 291 17.54 -15.46 8.08
C GLN A 291 17.93 -16.26 6.82
N ASP A 292 18.81 -15.74 5.96
CA ASP A 292 19.26 -16.45 4.75
C ASP A 292 20.15 -17.67 5.04
N ARG A 293 20.66 -17.80 6.27
CA ARG A 293 21.52 -18.93 6.66
C ARG A 293 20.79 -20.14 7.24
N ASN A 294 19.55 -20.01 7.68
CA ASN A 294 18.83 -21.10 8.36
C ASN A 294 17.79 -21.82 7.50
N ALA A 295 17.54 -21.39 6.25
CA ALA A 295 16.64 -22.07 5.33
C ALA A 295 17.26 -23.30 4.60
N LYS A 296 18.53 -23.62 4.84
CA LYS A 296 19.21 -24.81 4.30
C LYS A 296 19.89 -25.64 5.40
N LYS A 297 19.11 -26.37 6.19
CA LYS A 297 19.60 -27.65 6.74
C LYS A 297 18.68 -28.76 6.23
N PRO A 298 19.17 -29.65 5.35
CA PRO A 298 18.44 -30.86 5.03
C PRO A 298 18.30 -31.69 6.30
N GLN A 299 17.07 -32.04 6.67
CA GLN A 299 16.84 -33.07 7.68
C GLN A 299 17.43 -34.39 7.17
N PRO A 300 18.24 -35.11 7.98
CA PRO A 300 18.69 -36.44 7.60
C PRO A 300 17.48 -37.38 7.56
N LYS A 301 17.29 -38.06 6.42
CA LYS A 301 16.31 -39.14 6.27
C LYS A 301 16.61 -40.23 7.30
N ALA A 302 15.66 -40.49 8.19
CA ALA A 302 15.68 -41.68 9.04
C ALA A 302 15.55 -42.91 8.14
N THR A 303 16.62 -43.70 8.06
CA THR A 303 16.59 -45.05 7.50
C THR A 303 15.80 -45.95 8.43
N SER A 304 14.68 -46.48 7.95
CA SER A 304 13.98 -47.60 8.57
C SER A 304 14.87 -48.84 8.47
N ALA A 305 15.41 -49.30 9.60
CA ALA A 305 15.96 -50.64 9.71
C ALA A 305 14.82 -51.60 10.07
N ALA A 306 14.64 -52.61 9.21
CA ALA A 306 13.78 -53.75 9.43
C ALA A 306 14.53 -54.83 10.24
N SER A 307 13.89 -55.34 11.29
CA SER A 307 14.04 -56.69 11.88
C SER A 307 13.01 -56.77 13.01
N ASN A 308 12.03 -57.67 13.03
CA ASN A 308 12.05 -59.11 12.72
C ASN A 308 10.91 -59.57 11.81
#